data_AF-A0A7W8P8R7-F1
#
_entry.id   AF-A0A7W8P8R7-F1
#
_cell.length_a   1.000
_cell.length_b   1.000
_cell.length_c   1.000
_cell.angle_alpha   90.00
_cell.angle_beta   90.00
_cell.angle_gamma   90.00
#
_symmetry.space_group_name_H-M   'P 1'
#
loop_
_entity.id
_entity.type
_entity.pdbx_description
1 polymer ?
#
loop_
_entity_poly.entity_id
_entity_poly.type
_entity_poly.pdbx_seq_one_letter_code
_entity_poly.pdbx_strand_id
1 'polypeptide(L)'
;MAADAMRGMDEMQEPLFTTVKLEDFVPADHPLQPIRLLVNDALKRLNGLFSVIYADTGRASIAPEKLMRALLLQVFYSVRSERMLMEQMRYNLLFRWFVGLAIEDAVWDHSVFSKNRDRLLEHEVVEAFFTEVMSLADKRGLLSREHFSVDGTLIQAWASHKSFRRKDGPDDGPPAGGGRNADTDWKGERRSNATHESTTDPEARLFKKSRKSPAILCYHGHILMENRSGLVVGAVVSHADGFAERASALQLLDCVPGAHAKTVGADKAYDTRDFVNDCRARNVTPHVARNDERWGGSAIDGRTSRHTGYRTSQIIRKRIEEHFGWGKTVGRIRQTVYRGIKRVDQHFKLTMVASNLTRMARMPGVVPQGAAR
;
A
#
# COMPACT_ATOMS: atom_id res chain seq x y z
N MET A 1 26.09 -39.76 -44.81
CA MET A 1 25.45 -38.56 -44.24
C MET A 1 24.86 -38.96 -42.90
N ALA A 2 25.61 -38.75 -41.81
CA ALA A 2 25.09 -38.96 -40.47
C ALA A 2 24.23 -37.76 -40.11
N ALA A 3 22.98 -38.00 -39.69
CA ALA A 3 22.11 -36.96 -39.18
C ALA A 3 22.71 -36.42 -37.87
N ASP A 4 23.08 -35.14 -37.85
CA ASP A 4 23.43 -34.47 -36.60
C ASP A 4 22.22 -34.56 -35.66
N ALA A 5 22.39 -35.26 -34.56
CA ALA A 5 21.38 -35.34 -33.53
C ALA A 5 21.24 -33.95 -32.89
N MET A 6 20.09 -33.30 -33.09
CA MET A 6 19.73 -31.98 -32.54
C MET A 6 19.68 -31.92 -31.00
N ARG A 7 20.05 -33.00 -30.30
CA ARG A 7 20.01 -33.08 -28.84
C ARG A 7 21.39 -32.69 -28.29
N GLY A 8 21.43 -31.59 -27.53
CA GLY A 8 22.62 -31.20 -26.77
C GLY A 8 22.99 -32.23 -25.69
N MET A 9 24.27 -32.26 -25.33
CA MET A 9 24.78 -33.08 -24.22
C MET A 9 24.29 -32.52 -22.88
N ASP A 10 23.86 -33.40 -21.97
CA ASP A 10 23.44 -33.07 -20.60
C ASP A 10 24.63 -33.21 -19.64
N GLU A 11 25.66 -32.39 -19.87
CA GLU A 11 26.89 -32.36 -19.08
C GLU A 11 27.09 -30.95 -18.50
N MET A 12 27.31 -30.87 -17.18
CA MET A 12 27.58 -29.60 -16.50
C MET A 12 29.09 -29.42 -16.37
N GLN A 13 29.66 -28.54 -17.19
CA GLN A 13 31.07 -28.13 -17.09
C GLN A 13 31.15 -26.66 -16.70
N GLU A 14 31.60 -26.37 -15.47
CA GLU A 14 31.73 -25.01 -14.97
C GLU A 14 33.14 -24.45 -15.26
N PRO A 15 33.26 -23.22 -15.79
CA PRO A 15 34.56 -22.57 -15.96
C PRO A 15 35.19 -22.25 -14.60
N LEU A 16 36.52 -22.33 -14.51
CA LEU A 16 37.27 -22.03 -13.28
C LEU A 16 37.13 -20.56 -12.84
N PHE A 17 36.89 -19.64 -13.78
CA PHE A 17 36.67 -18.21 -13.52
C PHE A 17 35.54 -17.68 -14.40
N THR A 18 34.62 -16.93 -13.80
CA THR A 18 33.50 -16.29 -14.50
C THR A 18 33.48 -14.80 -14.15
N THR A 19 33.48 -13.93 -15.16
CA THR A 19 33.20 -12.50 -14.98
C THR A 19 31.78 -12.23 -15.49
N VAL A 20 30.84 -12.08 -14.58
CA VAL A 20 29.43 -11.77 -14.89
C VAL A 20 28.97 -10.56 -14.11
N LYS A 21 28.12 -9.73 -14.70
CA LYS A 21 27.45 -8.64 -14.02
C LYS A 21 26.04 -9.08 -13.64
N LEU A 22 25.53 -8.56 -12.53
CA LEU A 22 24.14 -8.81 -12.11
C LEU A 22 23.11 -8.40 -13.18
N GLU A 23 23.43 -7.38 -13.96
CA GLU A 23 22.57 -6.91 -15.06
C GLU A 23 22.40 -7.95 -16.17
N ASP A 24 23.41 -8.81 -16.40
CA ASP A 24 23.37 -9.84 -17.43
C ASP A 24 22.30 -10.92 -17.15
N PHE A 25 21.88 -11.05 -15.88
CA PHE A 25 20.85 -12.00 -15.44
C PHE A 25 19.43 -11.40 -15.43
N VAL A 26 19.27 -10.12 -15.78
CA VAL A 26 17.98 -9.44 -15.76
C VAL A 26 17.62 -9.00 -17.18
N PRO A 27 16.63 -9.65 -17.82
CA PRO A 27 16.19 -9.29 -19.16
C PRO A 27 15.86 -7.79 -19.28
N ALA A 28 16.18 -7.19 -20.42
CA ALA A 28 15.98 -5.76 -20.67
C ALA A 28 14.48 -5.38 -20.67
N ASP A 29 13.60 -6.32 -21.01
CA ASP A 29 12.15 -6.19 -20.97
C ASP A 29 11.53 -6.53 -19.60
N HIS A 30 12.35 -6.88 -18.60
CA HIS A 30 11.85 -7.26 -17.29
C HIS A 30 11.12 -6.08 -16.61
N PRO A 31 9.91 -6.24 -16.05
CA PRO A 31 9.11 -5.14 -15.51
C PRO A 31 9.78 -4.30 -14.40
N LEU A 32 10.76 -4.87 -13.69
CA LEU A 32 11.52 -4.14 -12.67
C LEU A 32 12.56 -3.16 -13.23
N GLN A 33 12.96 -3.27 -14.51
CA GLN A 33 13.87 -2.33 -15.18
C GLN A 33 13.39 -0.87 -15.07
N PRO A 34 12.21 -0.52 -15.62
CA PRO A 34 11.68 0.84 -15.49
C PRO A 34 11.37 1.24 -14.05
N ILE A 35 10.91 0.29 -13.21
CA ILE A 35 10.60 0.54 -11.80
C ILE A 35 11.86 0.92 -11.03
N ARG A 36 12.98 0.22 -11.23
CA ARG A 36 14.25 0.48 -10.52
C ARG A 36 14.75 1.89 -10.82
N LEU A 37 14.62 2.37 -12.05
CA LEU A 37 14.98 3.74 -12.43
C LEU A 37 14.14 4.78 -11.68
N LEU A 38 12.82 4.61 -11.65
CA LEU A 38 11.90 5.48 -10.89
C LEU A 38 12.25 5.51 -9.39
N VAL A 39 12.49 4.33 -8.82
CA VAL A 39 12.84 4.17 -7.40
C VAL A 39 14.16 4.86 -7.10
N ASN A 40 15.18 4.67 -7.93
CA ASN A 40 16.49 5.30 -7.73
C ASN A 40 16.42 6.83 -7.84
N ASP A 41 15.64 7.36 -8.78
CA ASP A 41 15.45 8.81 -8.92
C ASP A 41 14.77 9.42 -7.69
N ALA A 42 13.75 8.75 -7.15
CA ALA A 42 13.07 9.17 -5.93
C ALA A 42 13.98 9.04 -4.70
N LEU A 43 14.73 7.95 -4.56
CA LEU A 43 15.64 7.74 -3.42
C LEU A 43 16.78 8.77 -3.37
N LYS A 44 17.33 9.18 -4.52
CA LYS A 44 18.36 10.24 -4.57
C LYS A 44 17.88 11.55 -3.94
N ARG A 45 16.59 11.86 -4.04
CA ARG A 45 16.00 13.08 -3.45
C ARG A 45 15.89 12.99 -1.92
N LEU A 46 15.97 11.78 -1.36
CA LEU A 46 15.91 11.53 0.08
C LEU A 46 17.28 11.52 0.77
N ASN A 47 18.40 11.73 0.05
CA ASN A 47 19.75 11.71 0.63
C ASN A 47 19.91 12.63 1.85
N GLY A 48 19.27 13.81 1.82
CA GLY A 48 19.28 14.73 2.96
C GLY A 48 18.62 14.13 4.21
N LEU A 49 17.45 13.51 4.04
CA LEU A 49 16.76 12.78 5.11
C LEU A 49 17.59 11.59 5.60
N PHE A 50 18.20 10.83 4.68
CA PHE A 50 19.05 9.68 5.03
C PHE A 50 20.28 10.07 5.84
N SER A 51 20.86 11.24 5.58
CA SER A 51 22.01 11.74 6.33
C SER A 51 21.66 12.07 7.78
N VAL A 52 20.40 12.44 8.07
CA VAL A 52 19.95 12.76 9.44
C VAL A 52 19.68 11.51 10.28
N ILE A 53 19.22 10.42 9.66
CA ILE A 53 18.76 9.22 10.39
C ILE A 53 19.87 8.19 10.65
N TYR A 54 21.07 8.39 10.07
CA TYR A 54 22.23 7.53 10.30
C TYR A 54 23.35 8.34 10.96
N ALA A 55 24.03 7.72 11.93
CA ALA A 55 25.17 8.34 12.59
C ALA A 55 26.38 8.40 11.67
N ASP A 56 27.17 9.47 11.78
CA ASP A 56 28.40 9.69 11.01
C ASP A 56 29.54 8.71 11.38
N THR A 57 29.40 7.99 12.51
CA THR A 57 30.43 7.08 13.04
C THR A 57 29.86 5.73 13.46
N GLY A 58 30.70 4.68 13.38
CA GLY A 58 30.37 3.31 13.78
C GLY A 58 30.42 2.30 12.64
N ARG A 59 30.01 1.05 12.92
CA ARG A 59 29.91 -0.01 11.90
C ARG A 59 28.86 0.39 10.86
N ALA A 60 29.21 0.30 9.58
CA ALA A 60 28.29 0.56 8.49
C ALA A 60 27.01 -0.28 8.64
N SER A 61 25.87 0.40 8.76
CA SER A 61 24.55 -0.23 8.76
C SER A 61 24.07 -0.47 7.32
N ILE A 62 22.92 -1.11 7.17
CA ILE A 62 22.30 -1.28 5.85
C ILE A 62 21.90 0.11 5.32
N ALA A 63 22.34 0.42 4.10
CA ALA A 63 22.00 1.66 3.43
C ALA A 63 20.46 1.79 3.25
N PRO A 64 19.87 2.96 3.58
CA PRO A 64 18.42 3.18 3.50
C PRO A 64 17.84 2.94 2.11
N GLU A 65 18.59 3.22 1.06
CA GLU A 65 18.20 2.96 -0.33
C GLU A 65 18.04 1.46 -0.59
N LYS A 66 18.97 0.64 -0.06
CA LYS A 66 18.91 -0.81 -0.18
C LYS A 66 17.72 -1.36 0.61
N LEU A 67 17.43 -0.81 1.80
CA LEU A 67 16.26 -1.16 2.60
C LEU A 67 14.95 -0.83 1.88
N MET A 68 14.82 0.37 1.33
CA MET A 68 13.61 0.77 0.59
C MET A 68 13.38 -0.12 -0.64
N ARG A 69 14.43 -0.42 -1.42
CA ARG A 69 14.33 -1.34 -2.57
C ARG A 69 13.94 -2.75 -2.12
N ALA A 70 14.48 -3.23 -1.01
CA ALA A 70 14.13 -4.54 -0.46
C ALA A 70 12.67 -4.60 0.05
N LEU A 71 12.18 -3.54 0.70
CA LEU A 71 10.78 -3.43 1.13
C LEU A 71 9.82 -3.42 -0.07
N LEU A 72 10.19 -2.72 -1.16
CA LEU A 72 9.42 -2.75 -2.40
C LEU A 72 9.36 -4.16 -3.02
N LEU A 73 10.45 -4.94 -2.99
CA LEU A 73 10.42 -6.34 -3.43
C LEU A 73 9.45 -7.19 -2.60
N GLN A 74 9.35 -6.95 -1.28
CA GLN A 74 8.37 -7.66 -0.47
C GLN A 74 6.94 -7.42 -0.95
N VAL A 75 6.65 -6.20 -1.40
CA VAL A 75 5.34 -5.86 -1.98
C VAL A 75 5.20 -6.49 -3.36
N PHE A 76 6.13 -6.26 -4.29
CA PHE A 76 6.04 -6.72 -5.68
C PHE A 76 5.92 -8.24 -5.84
N TYR A 77 6.58 -9.00 -4.96
CA TYR A 77 6.60 -10.48 -5.00
C TYR A 77 5.82 -11.12 -3.86
N SER A 78 5.00 -10.36 -3.13
CA SER A 78 4.19 -10.88 -2.02
C SER A 78 5.02 -11.65 -0.98
N VAL A 79 6.29 -11.26 -0.75
CA VAL A 79 7.20 -12.00 0.12
C VAL A 79 6.69 -11.92 1.56
N ARG A 80 6.46 -13.09 2.17
CA ARG A 80 5.61 -13.15 3.36
C ARG A 80 6.26 -12.66 4.65
N SER A 81 7.58 -12.66 4.72
CA SER A 81 8.36 -12.29 5.89
C SER A 81 9.74 -11.76 5.49
N GLU A 82 10.39 -11.06 6.40
CA GLU A 82 11.77 -10.58 6.19
C GLU A 82 12.77 -11.73 6.17
N ARG A 83 12.52 -12.81 6.93
CA ARG A 83 13.32 -14.03 6.84
C ARG A 83 13.30 -14.61 5.42
N MET A 84 12.11 -14.71 4.83
CA MET A 84 11.95 -15.17 3.45
C MET A 84 12.57 -14.18 2.45
N LEU A 85 12.50 -12.88 2.72
CA LEU A 85 13.17 -11.88 1.87
C LEU A 85 14.70 -12.07 1.90
N MET A 86 15.29 -12.25 3.10
CA MET A 86 16.73 -12.52 3.21
C MET A 86 17.07 -13.82 2.49
N GLU A 87 16.28 -14.87 2.68
CA GLU A 87 16.44 -16.14 1.98
C GLU A 87 16.42 -15.97 0.45
N GLN A 88 15.43 -15.26 -0.09
CA GLN A 88 15.35 -14.94 -1.52
C GLN A 88 16.59 -14.19 -2.00
N MET A 89 17.08 -13.19 -1.24
CA MET A 89 18.30 -12.47 -1.61
C MET A 89 19.57 -13.34 -1.61
N ARG A 90 19.58 -14.52 -0.97
CA ARG A 90 20.75 -15.43 -1.00
C ARG A 90 20.96 -16.07 -2.36
N TYR A 91 19.89 -16.35 -3.11
CA TYR A 91 19.98 -17.09 -4.38
C TYR A 91 19.36 -16.38 -5.58
N ASN A 92 18.52 -15.36 -5.37
CA ASN A 92 17.80 -14.70 -6.44
C ASN A 92 18.59 -13.48 -6.96
N LEU A 93 19.28 -13.65 -8.09
CA LEU A 93 20.09 -12.60 -8.71
C LEU A 93 19.28 -11.36 -9.12
N LEU A 94 18.02 -11.53 -9.53
CA LEU A 94 17.12 -10.41 -9.82
C LEU A 94 16.83 -9.58 -8.56
N PHE A 95 16.66 -10.22 -7.40
CA PHE A 95 16.43 -9.51 -6.14
C PHE A 95 17.69 -8.75 -5.72
N ARG A 96 18.87 -9.39 -5.82
CA ARG A 96 20.16 -8.74 -5.52
C ARG A 96 20.40 -7.55 -6.44
N TRP A 97 20.17 -7.73 -7.74
CA TRP A 97 20.23 -6.67 -8.73
C TRP A 97 19.30 -5.53 -8.33
N PHE A 98 18.00 -5.77 -8.12
CA PHE A 98 17.03 -4.73 -7.79
C PHE A 98 17.32 -4.02 -6.47
N VAL A 99 17.92 -4.69 -5.49
CA VAL A 99 18.34 -4.07 -4.22
C VAL A 99 19.63 -3.27 -4.37
N GLY A 100 20.52 -3.68 -5.28
CA GLY A 100 21.88 -3.15 -5.38
C GLY A 100 22.84 -3.83 -4.39
N LEU A 101 22.71 -5.15 -4.25
CA LEU A 101 23.61 -6.01 -3.47
C LEU A 101 24.49 -6.78 -4.46
N ALA A 102 25.83 -6.74 -4.34
CA ALA A 102 26.75 -7.41 -5.28
C ALA A 102 26.54 -8.93 -5.29
N ILE A 103 27.16 -9.74 -6.15
CA ILE A 103 26.91 -11.22 -6.14
C ILE A 103 27.49 -11.84 -4.86
N GLU A 104 28.68 -11.38 -4.50
CA GLU A 104 29.55 -11.86 -3.42
C GLU A 104 29.20 -11.29 -2.03
N ASP A 105 28.44 -10.19 -1.98
CA ASP A 105 28.07 -9.55 -0.71
C ASP A 105 27.31 -10.52 0.22
N ALA A 106 27.63 -10.52 1.51
CA ALA A 106 26.82 -11.26 2.48
C ALA A 106 25.40 -10.67 2.56
N VAL A 107 24.38 -11.54 2.57
CA VAL A 107 23.01 -11.10 2.84
C VAL A 107 22.87 -10.72 4.31
N TRP A 108 22.07 -9.69 4.59
CA TRP A 108 21.85 -9.23 5.95
C TRP A 108 21.13 -10.26 6.81
N ASP A 109 21.41 -10.24 8.12
CA ASP A 109 20.57 -10.94 9.08
C ASP A 109 19.17 -10.30 9.15
N HIS A 110 18.14 -11.14 9.23
CA HIS A 110 16.75 -10.68 9.21
C HIS A 110 16.41 -9.77 10.39
N SER A 111 17.02 -9.97 11.56
CA SER A 111 16.74 -9.15 12.75
C SER A 111 17.38 -7.76 12.64
N VAL A 112 18.57 -7.69 12.02
CA VAL A 112 19.22 -6.42 11.68
C VAL A 112 18.39 -5.65 10.67
N PHE A 113 17.86 -6.34 9.65
CA PHE A 113 16.93 -5.75 8.69
C PHE A 113 15.68 -5.19 9.40
N SER A 114 15.03 -5.97 10.28
CA SER A 114 13.84 -5.54 11.01
C SER A 114 14.09 -4.25 11.81
N LYS A 115 15.22 -4.15 12.51
CA LYS A 115 15.57 -2.95 13.30
C LYS A 115 15.78 -1.72 12.42
N ASN A 116 16.43 -1.87 11.27
CA ASN A 116 16.62 -0.76 10.35
C ASN A 116 15.30 -0.35 9.66
N ARG A 117 14.45 -1.31 9.32
CA ARG A 117 13.09 -1.05 8.83
C ARG A 117 12.29 -0.24 9.86
N ASP A 118 12.35 -0.60 11.14
CA ASP A 118 11.68 0.16 12.21
C ASP A 118 12.20 1.61 12.28
N ARG A 119 13.51 1.84 12.13
CA ARG A 119 14.08 3.19 12.03
C ARG A 119 13.51 3.98 10.84
N LEU A 120 13.36 3.37 9.66
CA LEU A 120 12.73 4.04 8.52
C LEU A 120 11.29 4.46 8.81
N LEU A 121 10.54 3.63 9.55
CA LEU A 121 9.17 3.92 9.96
C LEU A 121 9.09 5.02 11.02
N GLU A 122 10.07 5.08 11.92
CA GLU A 122 10.15 6.12 12.96
C GLU A 122 10.36 7.51 12.35
N HIS A 123 11.18 7.60 11.31
CA HIS A 123 11.50 8.83 10.58
C HIS A 123 10.64 9.09 9.33
N GLU A 124 9.49 8.42 9.23
CA GLU A 124 8.48 8.64 8.17
C GLU A 124 9.04 8.55 6.73
N VAL A 125 10.06 7.72 6.53
CA VAL A 125 10.75 7.62 5.23
C VAL A 125 9.81 7.15 4.12
N VAL A 126 8.81 6.31 4.43
CA VAL A 126 7.83 5.88 3.44
C VAL A 126 6.93 7.04 3.00
N GLU A 127 6.59 7.96 3.91
CA GLU A 127 5.83 9.18 3.59
C GLU A 127 6.64 10.08 2.65
N ALA A 128 7.90 10.32 2.99
CA ALA A 128 8.81 11.10 2.17
C ALA A 128 9.01 10.45 0.79
N PHE A 129 9.16 9.13 0.74
CA PHE A 129 9.28 8.39 -0.51
C PHE A 129 8.00 8.45 -1.36
N PHE A 130 6.82 8.34 -0.75
CA PHE A 130 5.54 8.54 -1.43
C PHE A 130 5.50 9.92 -2.09
N THR A 131 5.85 10.96 -1.32
CA THR A 131 5.89 12.35 -1.77
C THR A 131 6.85 12.55 -2.93
N GLU A 132 8.06 11.97 -2.86
CA GLU A 132 9.05 12.08 -3.95
C GLU A 132 8.62 11.35 -5.23
N VAL A 133 7.97 10.19 -5.12
CA VAL A 133 7.41 9.49 -6.29
C VAL A 133 6.29 10.32 -6.94
N MET A 134 5.46 11.00 -6.14
CA MET A 134 4.43 11.91 -6.66
C MET A 134 5.03 13.18 -7.28
N SER A 135 6.08 13.75 -6.67
CA SER A 135 6.86 14.86 -7.24
C SER A 135 7.47 14.48 -8.59
N LEU A 136 7.98 13.25 -8.72
CA LEU A 136 8.48 12.72 -9.98
C LEU A 136 7.36 12.57 -11.02
N ALA A 137 6.19 12.09 -10.62
CA ALA A 137 5.03 11.99 -11.48
C ALA A 137 4.54 13.37 -11.97
N ASP A 138 4.50 14.38 -11.10
CA ASP A 138 4.13 15.76 -11.45
C ASP A 138 5.12 16.36 -12.47
N LYS A 139 6.43 16.24 -12.20
CA LYS A 139 7.50 16.70 -13.11
C LYS A 139 7.46 16.05 -14.48
N ARG A 140 6.96 14.82 -14.57
CA ARG A 140 6.77 14.08 -15.83
C ARG A 140 5.40 14.35 -16.47
N GLY A 141 4.63 15.30 -15.96
CA GLY A 141 3.32 15.66 -16.50
C GLY A 141 2.27 14.57 -16.33
N LEU A 142 2.43 13.65 -15.38
CA LEU A 142 1.49 12.54 -15.17
C LEU A 142 0.30 12.94 -14.29
N LEU A 143 0.40 13.99 -13.47
CA LEU A 143 -0.66 14.38 -12.55
C LEU A 143 -1.50 15.55 -13.06
N SER A 144 -2.83 15.43 -12.97
CA SER A 144 -3.74 16.59 -13.01
C SER A 144 -4.02 17.08 -11.59
N ARG A 145 -4.48 18.32 -11.47
CA ARG A 145 -4.91 18.92 -10.20
C ARG A 145 -6.42 19.12 -10.12
N GLU A 146 -7.19 18.63 -11.09
CA GLU A 146 -8.60 18.99 -11.27
C GLU A 146 -9.59 17.90 -10.83
N HIS A 147 -9.31 16.64 -11.16
CA HIS A 147 -10.27 15.56 -11.05
C HIS A 147 -9.70 14.40 -10.23
N PHE A 148 -10.38 14.06 -9.13
CA PHE A 148 -9.97 13.01 -8.21
C PHE A 148 -11.09 12.00 -7.98
N SER A 149 -10.74 10.88 -7.36
CA SER A 149 -11.67 9.89 -6.82
C SER A 149 -11.20 9.42 -5.45
N VAL A 150 -12.13 9.21 -4.52
CA VAL A 150 -11.85 8.76 -3.16
C VAL A 150 -12.66 7.52 -2.82
N ASP A 151 -12.02 6.59 -2.11
CA ASP A 151 -12.64 5.34 -1.67
C ASP A 151 -11.85 4.70 -0.51
N GLY A 152 -12.51 3.80 0.21
CA GLY A 152 -12.02 3.12 1.39
C GLY A 152 -11.91 1.60 1.23
N THR A 153 -11.03 0.98 1.99
CA THR A 153 -10.85 -0.48 2.00
C THR A 153 -10.49 -1.02 3.38
N LEU A 154 -11.17 -2.10 3.78
CA LEU A 154 -10.85 -2.77 5.04
C LEU A 154 -9.55 -3.56 4.92
N ILE A 155 -8.67 -3.38 5.91
CA ILE A 155 -7.41 -4.10 6.09
C ILE A 155 -7.59 -4.99 7.32
N GLN A 156 -7.76 -6.30 7.14
CA GLN A 156 -7.97 -7.22 8.24
C GLN A 156 -6.72 -7.29 9.14
N ALA A 157 -6.89 -7.19 10.45
CA ALA A 157 -5.79 -7.39 11.38
C ALA A 157 -5.46 -8.89 11.53
N TRP A 158 -4.20 -9.23 11.78
CA TRP A 158 -3.82 -10.60 12.18
C TRP A 158 -4.14 -10.85 13.67
N ALA A 159 -5.39 -10.62 14.03
CA ALA A 159 -5.92 -10.78 15.38
C ALA A 159 -7.13 -11.72 15.35
N SER A 160 -7.16 -12.66 16.30
CA SER A 160 -8.27 -13.62 16.43
C SER A 160 -9.45 -12.98 17.17
N HIS A 161 -10.69 -13.36 16.85
CA HIS A 161 -11.86 -12.98 17.66
C HIS A 161 -11.76 -13.45 19.12
N LYS A 162 -10.99 -14.50 19.41
CA LYS A 162 -10.69 -14.94 20.80
C LYS A 162 -9.81 -13.95 21.56
N SER A 163 -9.07 -13.10 20.85
CA SER A 163 -8.28 -12.03 21.46
C SER A 163 -9.13 -10.80 21.79
N PHE A 164 -10.34 -10.67 21.24
CA PHE A 164 -11.22 -9.53 21.48
C PHE A 164 -12.01 -9.74 22.77
N ARG A 165 -11.50 -9.16 23.85
CA ARG A 165 -11.89 -9.39 25.25
C ARG A 165 -12.40 -8.11 25.90
N ARG A 166 -13.14 -8.20 27.00
CA ARG A 166 -13.61 -7.01 27.73
C ARG A 166 -12.40 -6.22 28.26
N LYS A 167 -12.53 -4.89 28.27
CA LYS A 167 -11.51 -3.98 28.84
C LYS A 167 -11.50 -4.04 30.36
N ASP A 168 -12.70 -4.12 30.96
CA ASP A 168 -12.91 -4.05 32.40
C ASP A 168 -13.35 -5.41 32.95
N GLY A 169 -12.41 -6.12 33.58
CA GLY A 169 -12.64 -7.37 34.32
C GLY A 169 -12.31 -8.65 33.53
N PRO A 170 -12.17 -9.80 34.24
CA PRO A 170 -11.94 -11.08 33.57
C PRO A 170 -13.16 -11.42 32.71
N ASP A 171 -12.93 -11.79 31.44
CA ASP A 171 -13.90 -12.64 30.71
C ASP A 171 -14.14 -13.87 31.59
N ASP A 172 -15.39 -14.29 31.82
CA ASP A 172 -15.78 -15.38 32.71
C ASP A 172 -14.79 -16.55 32.75
N GLY A 173 -13.86 -16.51 33.72
CA GLY A 173 -12.84 -17.55 33.99
C GLY A 173 -11.93 -17.96 32.83
N PRO A 174 -10.77 -18.58 33.11
CA PRO A 174 -10.19 -19.49 32.13
C PRO A 174 -11.22 -20.60 31.88
N PRO A 175 -11.44 -21.03 30.62
CA PRO A 175 -12.28 -22.19 30.36
C PRO A 175 -11.81 -23.36 31.23
N ALA A 176 -12.74 -24.17 31.73
CA ALA A 176 -12.40 -25.40 32.44
C ALA A 176 -11.54 -26.28 31.50
N GLY A 177 -10.22 -26.23 31.68
CA GLY A 177 -9.22 -26.94 30.88
C GLY A 177 -8.77 -26.24 29.58
N GLY A 178 -7.55 -25.70 29.59
CA GLY A 178 -6.65 -25.83 28.43
C GLY A 178 -6.23 -24.57 27.66
N GLY A 179 -5.15 -23.92 28.09
CA GLY A 179 -4.26 -23.12 27.21
C GLY A 179 -4.89 -22.00 26.36
N ARG A 180 -4.12 -21.47 25.39
CA ARG A 180 -4.50 -20.33 24.52
C ARG A 180 -5.71 -20.62 23.61
N ASN A 181 -6.09 -21.88 23.45
CA ASN A 181 -7.07 -22.34 22.46
C ASN A 181 -8.39 -22.86 23.06
N ALA A 182 -8.58 -22.81 24.37
CA ALA A 182 -9.81 -23.34 24.96
C ALA A 182 -11.09 -22.72 24.37
N ASP A 183 -12.15 -23.51 24.43
CA ASP A 183 -13.47 -23.12 23.97
C ASP A 183 -14.05 -22.08 24.92
N THR A 184 -14.48 -20.96 24.35
CA THR A 184 -15.22 -19.94 25.08
C THR A 184 -16.59 -19.91 24.45
N ASP A 185 -17.65 -19.96 25.25
CA ASP A 185 -19.00 -19.76 24.72
C ASP A 185 -19.18 -18.27 24.43
N TRP A 186 -19.50 -17.92 23.19
CA TRP A 186 -19.62 -16.54 22.72
C TRP A 186 -21.07 -16.16 22.42
N LYS A 187 -22.05 -17.01 22.78
CA LYS A 187 -23.47 -16.80 22.49
C LYS A 187 -24.11 -15.89 23.54
N GLY A 188 -24.67 -14.76 23.08
CA GLY A 188 -25.59 -13.92 23.87
C GLY A 188 -25.08 -12.51 24.18
N GLU A 189 -23.77 -12.28 24.22
CA GLU A 189 -23.21 -10.97 24.59
C GLU A 189 -22.84 -10.08 23.40
N ARG A 190 -23.29 -8.82 23.45
CA ARG A 190 -23.00 -7.84 22.41
C ARG A 190 -21.60 -7.26 22.56
N ARG A 191 -20.66 -7.74 21.73
CA ARG A 191 -19.30 -7.19 21.64
C ARG A 191 -19.27 -5.86 20.90
N SER A 192 -18.54 -4.89 21.42
CA SER A 192 -18.39 -3.56 20.83
C SER A 192 -17.00 -2.99 21.08
N ASN A 193 -16.54 -2.06 20.24
CA ASN A 193 -15.24 -1.38 20.42
C ASN A 193 -15.18 -0.50 21.68
N ALA A 194 -16.33 -0.13 22.25
CA ALA A 194 -16.39 0.59 23.52
C ALA A 194 -15.98 -0.33 24.68
N THR A 195 -16.56 -1.52 24.73
CA THR A 195 -16.44 -2.47 25.85
C THR A 195 -15.34 -3.51 25.69
N HIS A 196 -14.86 -3.74 24.46
CA HIS A 196 -13.88 -4.78 24.15
C HIS A 196 -12.71 -4.26 23.33
N GLU A 197 -11.57 -4.93 23.44
CA GLU A 197 -10.37 -4.68 22.63
C GLU A 197 -9.61 -5.97 22.37
N SER A 198 -8.75 -5.98 21.34
CA SER A 198 -7.91 -7.14 21.07
C SER A 198 -6.67 -7.13 21.95
N THR A 199 -6.45 -8.20 22.69
CA THR A 199 -5.21 -8.41 23.47
C THR A 199 -3.97 -8.60 22.60
N THR A 200 -4.15 -8.94 21.31
CA THR A 200 -3.02 -9.12 20.37
C THR A 200 -2.74 -7.88 19.53
N ASP A 201 -3.75 -7.06 19.25
CA ASP A 201 -3.64 -5.80 18.52
C ASP A 201 -4.69 -4.78 19.00
N PRO A 202 -4.43 -4.06 20.11
CA PRO A 202 -5.43 -3.20 20.78
C PRO A 202 -6.02 -2.08 19.92
N GLU A 203 -5.33 -1.71 18.83
CA GLU A 203 -5.75 -0.66 17.92
C GLU A 203 -6.67 -1.15 16.79
N ALA A 204 -6.73 -2.46 16.54
CA ALA A 204 -7.68 -3.04 15.60
C ALA A 204 -9.11 -2.89 16.11
N ARG A 205 -10.04 -2.50 15.23
CA ARG A 205 -11.46 -2.29 15.59
C ARG A 205 -12.33 -3.37 14.98
N LEU A 206 -13.32 -3.83 15.76
CA LEU A 206 -14.37 -4.71 15.28
C LEU A 206 -15.30 -3.92 14.37
N PHE A 207 -15.38 -4.31 13.10
CA PHE A 207 -16.20 -3.63 12.10
C PHE A 207 -16.97 -4.63 11.23
N LYS A 208 -18.16 -4.23 10.78
CA LYS A 208 -19.05 -5.05 9.95
C LYS A 208 -19.40 -4.30 8.67
N LYS A 209 -18.87 -4.74 7.52
CA LYS A 209 -19.05 -4.07 6.21
C LYS A 209 -20.52 -3.98 5.77
N SER A 210 -21.31 -5.02 6.03
CA SER A 210 -22.74 -5.05 5.70
C SER A 210 -23.49 -5.96 6.65
N ARG A 211 -24.83 -5.88 6.72
CA ARG A 211 -25.64 -6.75 7.59
C ARG A 211 -25.35 -8.25 7.39
N LYS A 212 -24.98 -8.66 6.17
CA LYS A 212 -24.69 -10.05 5.80
C LYS A 212 -23.22 -10.45 5.97
N SER A 213 -22.30 -9.49 6.12
CA SER A 213 -20.87 -9.79 6.27
C SER A 213 -20.53 -10.13 7.73
N PRO A 214 -19.56 -11.02 7.99
CA PRO A 214 -19.07 -11.21 9.35
C PRO A 214 -18.42 -9.93 9.87
N ALA A 215 -18.48 -9.71 11.18
CA ALA A 215 -17.68 -8.68 11.82
C ALA A 215 -16.22 -9.16 11.89
N ILE A 216 -15.27 -8.31 11.54
CA ILE A 216 -13.83 -8.61 11.56
C ILE A 216 -13.08 -7.55 12.36
N LEU A 217 -11.94 -7.92 12.93
CA LEU A 217 -10.98 -6.95 13.46
C LEU A 217 -10.17 -6.38 12.31
N CYS A 218 -10.22 -5.07 12.11
CA CYS A 218 -9.58 -4.42 10.98
C CYS A 218 -9.21 -2.95 11.25
N TYR A 219 -8.44 -2.43 10.30
CA TYR A 219 -8.20 -1.02 10.05
C TYR A 219 -8.93 -0.62 8.76
N HIS A 220 -9.03 0.68 8.51
CA HIS A 220 -9.61 1.22 7.28
C HIS A 220 -8.56 2.02 6.51
N GLY A 221 -8.14 1.55 5.33
CA GLY A 221 -7.25 2.30 4.44
C GLY A 221 -8.06 3.11 3.44
N HIS A 222 -7.68 4.36 3.23
CA HIS A 222 -8.35 5.31 2.33
C HIS A 222 -7.37 5.82 1.30
N ILE A 223 -7.79 5.95 0.05
CA ILE A 223 -6.95 6.53 -0.99
C ILE A 223 -7.67 7.61 -1.77
N LEU A 224 -6.90 8.61 -2.18
CA LEU A 224 -7.28 9.61 -3.15
C LEU A 224 -6.50 9.34 -4.44
N MET A 225 -7.21 9.13 -5.53
CA MET A 225 -6.66 8.85 -6.86
C MET A 225 -6.90 10.04 -7.78
N GLU A 226 -5.87 10.45 -8.51
CA GLU A 226 -5.98 11.42 -9.62
C GLU A 226 -6.51 10.70 -10.87
N ASN A 227 -7.51 11.28 -11.53
CA ASN A 227 -8.33 10.58 -12.52
C ASN A 227 -7.70 10.42 -13.90
N ARG A 228 -6.81 11.34 -14.33
CA ARG A 228 -6.17 11.30 -15.65
C ARG A 228 -5.28 10.07 -15.78
N SER A 229 -4.32 9.93 -14.87
CA SER A 229 -3.37 8.82 -14.92
C SER A 229 -3.82 7.63 -14.08
N GLY A 230 -4.74 7.83 -13.14
CA GLY A 230 -5.13 6.80 -12.18
C GLY A 230 -3.98 6.49 -11.23
N LEU A 231 -3.31 7.53 -10.72
CA LEU A 231 -2.27 7.42 -9.71
C LEU A 231 -2.84 7.80 -8.35
N VAL A 232 -2.47 7.06 -7.31
CA VAL A 232 -2.82 7.40 -5.93
C VAL A 232 -1.99 8.60 -5.50
N VAL A 233 -2.63 9.71 -5.21
CA VAL A 233 -1.99 10.97 -4.78
C VAL A 233 -2.08 11.21 -3.28
N GLY A 234 -2.89 10.42 -2.58
CA GLY A 234 -2.96 10.43 -1.13
C GLY A 234 -3.43 9.08 -0.60
N ALA A 235 -2.89 8.66 0.54
CA ALA A 235 -3.24 7.41 1.19
C ALA A 235 -3.11 7.56 2.71
N VAL A 236 -4.07 7.05 3.47
CA VAL A 236 -4.04 7.09 4.93
C VAL A 236 -4.81 5.90 5.51
N VAL A 237 -4.35 5.38 6.65
CA VAL A 237 -5.09 4.39 7.44
C VAL A 237 -5.71 5.03 8.67
N SER A 238 -6.99 4.77 8.89
CA SER A 238 -7.75 5.15 10.07
C SER A 238 -8.22 3.92 10.85
N HIS A 239 -8.73 4.15 12.07
CA HIS A 239 -9.56 3.14 12.74
C HIS A 239 -10.86 2.88 11.96
N ALA A 240 -11.37 1.65 12.05
CA ALA A 240 -12.64 1.26 11.44
C ALA A 240 -13.83 1.52 12.39
N ASP A 241 -14.21 2.79 12.54
CA ASP A 241 -15.29 3.25 13.43
C ASP A 241 -16.60 3.64 12.71
N GLY A 242 -16.60 3.58 11.37
CA GLY A 242 -17.76 3.86 10.51
C GLY A 242 -17.94 5.32 10.10
N PHE A 243 -17.28 6.27 10.76
CA PHE A 243 -17.31 7.70 10.38
C PHE A 243 -15.99 8.16 9.74
N ALA A 244 -14.89 7.48 10.06
CA ALA A 244 -13.55 7.85 9.62
C ALA A 244 -13.38 7.89 8.09
N GLU A 245 -14.20 7.18 7.32
CA GLU A 245 -14.10 7.13 5.85
C GLU A 245 -14.35 8.49 5.18
N ARG A 246 -15.39 9.22 5.63
CA ARG A 246 -15.70 10.55 5.08
C ARG A 246 -14.72 11.61 5.60
N ALA A 247 -14.34 11.52 6.87
CA ALA A 247 -13.37 12.42 7.47
C ALA A 247 -11.98 12.27 6.79
N SER A 248 -11.52 11.03 6.58
CA SER A 248 -10.26 10.74 5.89
C SER A 248 -10.30 11.21 4.44
N ALA A 249 -11.44 11.05 3.75
CA ALA A 249 -11.61 11.58 2.41
C ALA A 249 -11.45 13.10 2.33
N LEU A 250 -12.03 13.85 3.28
CA LEU A 250 -11.88 15.30 3.36
C LEU A 250 -10.43 15.70 3.69
N GLN A 251 -9.78 14.99 4.63
CA GLN A 251 -8.36 15.21 4.96
C GLN A 251 -7.46 15.01 3.74
N LEU A 252 -7.68 13.95 2.95
CA LEU A 252 -6.91 13.72 1.74
C LEU A 252 -7.13 14.82 0.69
N LEU A 253 -8.35 15.34 0.58
CA LEU A 253 -8.66 16.47 -0.31
C LEU A 253 -7.98 17.77 0.14
N ASP A 254 -7.90 18.00 1.45
CA ASP A 254 -7.23 19.17 2.04
C ASP A 254 -5.71 19.17 1.75
N CYS A 255 -5.11 17.99 1.54
CA CYS A 255 -3.71 17.85 1.14
C CYS A 255 -3.47 18.11 -0.36
N VAL A 256 -4.52 18.23 -1.20
CA VAL A 256 -4.35 18.50 -2.63
C VAL A 256 -4.00 19.97 -2.85
N PRO A 257 -2.84 20.31 -3.46
CA PRO A 257 -2.40 21.69 -3.61
C PRO A 257 -3.31 22.51 -4.52
N GLY A 258 -3.33 23.83 -4.29
CA GLY A 258 -4.06 24.82 -5.09
C GLY A 258 -5.47 25.13 -4.57
N ALA A 259 -5.96 26.34 -4.84
CA ALA A 259 -7.28 26.82 -4.43
C ALA A 259 -8.32 26.79 -5.57
N HIS A 260 -7.92 26.35 -6.76
CA HIS A 260 -8.80 26.23 -7.92
C HIS A 260 -9.89 25.18 -7.70
N ALA A 261 -10.96 25.26 -8.49
CA ALA A 261 -12.06 24.33 -8.39
C ALA A 261 -11.62 22.91 -8.76
N LYS A 262 -12.03 21.93 -7.94
CA LYS A 262 -11.71 20.51 -8.13
C LYS A 262 -12.99 19.69 -8.19
N THR A 263 -12.89 18.43 -8.58
CA THR A 263 -14.01 17.48 -8.50
C THR A 263 -13.56 16.20 -7.80
N VAL A 264 -14.44 15.60 -6.99
CA VAL A 264 -14.15 14.31 -6.34
C VAL A 264 -15.23 13.28 -6.67
N GLY A 265 -14.83 12.19 -7.31
CA GLY A 265 -15.65 10.99 -7.50
C GLY A 265 -15.69 10.16 -6.23
N ALA A 266 -16.86 9.70 -5.80
CA ALA A 266 -16.98 8.77 -4.67
C ALA A 266 -18.17 7.81 -4.86
N ASP A 267 -18.19 6.75 -4.06
CA ASP A 267 -19.26 5.75 -4.10
C ASP A 267 -20.58 6.24 -3.48
N LYS A 268 -21.61 5.37 -3.46
CA LYS A 268 -22.95 5.70 -2.95
C LYS A 268 -22.99 5.94 -1.43
N ALA A 269 -22.03 5.43 -0.67
CA ALA A 269 -21.96 5.58 0.79
C ALA A 269 -21.51 6.99 1.24
N TYR A 270 -20.86 7.73 0.33
CA TYR A 270 -20.51 9.14 0.51
C TYR A 270 -21.66 10.11 0.21
N ASP A 271 -22.82 9.64 -0.26
CA ASP A 271 -23.98 10.50 -0.58
C ASP A 271 -24.72 10.95 0.69
N THR A 272 -24.05 11.79 1.46
CA THR A 272 -24.57 12.45 2.66
C THR A 272 -24.52 13.96 2.54
N ARG A 273 -25.48 14.64 3.20
CA ARG A 273 -25.58 16.10 3.16
C ARG A 273 -24.30 16.75 3.69
N ASP A 274 -23.80 16.24 4.82
CA ASP A 274 -22.58 16.76 5.45
C ASP A 274 -21.37 16.66 4.52
N PHE A 275 -21.10 15.47 3.96
CA PHE A 275 -19.96 15.28 3.05
C PHE A 275 -20.07 16.13 1.78
N VAL A 276 -21.27 16.21 1.19
CA VAL A 276 -21.52 17.05 0.00
C VAL A 276 -21.31 18.53 0.31
N ASN A 277 -21.77 19.00 1.47
CA ASN A 277 -21.59 20.38 1.90
C ASN A 277 -20.12 20.69 2.21
N ASP A 278 -19.43 19.79 2.90
CA ASP A 278 -18.01 19.92 3.25
C ASP A 278 -17.10 19.94 2.01
N CYS A 279 -17.43 19.16 0.97
CA CYS A 279 -16.76 19.23 -0.33
C CYS A 279 -16.98 20.60 -0.97
N ARG A 280 -18.23 21.08 -1.02
CA ARG A 280 -18.58 22.37 -1.64
C ARG A 280 -17.89 23.54 -0.94
N ALA A 281 -17.80 23.51 0.39
CA ALA A 281 -17.09 24.50 1.19
C ALA A 281 -15.58 24.57 0.85
N ARG A 282 -14.99 23.46 0.38
CA ARG A 282 -13.60 23.36 -0.07
C ARG A 282 -13.39 23.69 -1.55
N ASN A 283 -14.39 24.26 -2.23
CA ASN A 283 -14.37 24.44 -3.68
C ASN A 283 -14.20 23.12 -4.46
N VAL A 284 -14.67 22.00 -3.89
CA VAL A 284 -14.66 20.67 -4.51
C VAL A 284 -16.08 20.29 -4.91
N THR A 285 -16.30 20.07 -6.19
CA THR A 285 -17.59 19.58 -6.72
C THR A 285 -17.69 18.06 -6.47
N PRO A 286 -18.68 17.61 -5.67
CA PRO A 286 -18.80 16.20 -5.32
C PRO A 286 -19.47 15.42 -6.45
N HIS A 287 -18.70 14.66 -7.22
CA HIS A 287 -19.17 13.66 -8.17
C HIS A 287 -19.47 12.33 -7.45
N VAL A 288 -20.29 12.38 -6.42
CA VAL A 288 -20.69 11.20 -5.63
C VAL A 288 -21.79 10.43 -6.37
N ALA A 289 -21.76 9.10 -6.34
CA ALA A 289 -22.82 8.29 -6.91
C ALA A 289 -24.15 8.51 -6.15
N ARG A 290 -25.22 8.83 -6.87
CA ARG A 290 -26.52 9.16 -6.25
C ARG A 290 -27.14 7.97 -5.52
N ASN A 291 -27.70 8.24 -4.35
CA ASN A 291 -28.49 7.34 -3.54
C ASN A 291 -29.97 7.76 -3.51
N ASP A 292 -30.64 7.60 -4.64
CA ASP A 292 -32.04 8.04 -4.79
C ASP A 292 -33.03 7.22 -3.93
N GLU A 293 -32.66 6.00 -3.52
CA GLU A 293 -33.46 5.11 -2.67
C GLU A 293 -33.40 5.48 -1.17
N ARG A 294 -32.49 6.40 -0.79
CA ARG A 294 -32.35 6.85 0.60
C ARG A 294 -33.57 7.67 1.01
N TRP A 295 -34.01 7.50 2.26
CA TRP A 295 -35.01 8.38 2.87
C TRP A 295 -34.55 9.85 2.82
N GLY A 296 -35.34 10.70 2.15
CA GLY A 296 -35.00 12.11 1.91
C GLY A 296 -34.22 12.38 0.61
N GLY A 297 -34.03 11.36 -0.24
CA GLY A 297 -33.38 11.47 -1.54
C GLY A 297 -31.86 11.60 -1.49
N SER A 298 -31.25 11.67 -2.67
CA SER A 298 -29.81 11.92 -2.83
C SER A 298 -29.44 13.34 -2.37
N ALA A 299 -28.27 13.51 -1.74
CA ALA A 299 -27.71 14.83 -1.46
C ALA A 299 -27.06 15.47 -2.71
N ILE A 300 -26.82 14.69 -3.75
CA ILE A 300 -26.38 15.16 -5.06
C ILE A 300 -27.59 15.57 -5.91
N ASP A 301 -27.64 16.86 -6.22
CA ASP A 301 -28.71 17.46 -7.01
C ASP A 301 -28.40 17.50 -8.53
N GLY A 302 -29.36 18.05 -9.29
CA GLY A 302 -29.23 18.24 -10.74
C GLY A 302 -28.13 19.23 -11.14
N ARG A 303 -27.69 20.13 -10.24
CA ARG A 303 -26.61 21.09 -10.53
C ARG A 303 -25.28 20.37 -10.76
N THR A 304 -25.03 19.27 -10.04
CA THR A 304 -23.85 18.43 -10.25
C THR A 304 -24.13 17.37 -11.33
N SER A 305 -25.21 16.61 -11.20
CA SER A 305 -25.39 15.35 -11.97
C SER A 305 -25.72 15.53 -13.46
N ARG A 306 -26.16 16.72 -13.89
CA ARG A 306 -26.51 16.99 -15.30
C ARG A 306 -25.30 17.11 -16.24
N HIS A 307 -24.11 17.37 -15.71
CA HIS A 307 -22.92 17.66 -16.50
C HIS A 307 -22.23 16.39 -17.03
N THR A 308 -21.63 16.46 -18.21
CA THR A 308 -20.87 15.34 -18.80
C THR A 308 -19.69 14.92 -17.91
N GLY A 309 -19.02 15.88 -17.26
CA GLY A 309 -17.93 15.62 -16.31
C GLY A 309 -18.34 14.71 -15.14
N TYR A 310 -19.58 14.82 -14.66
CA TYR A 310 -20.11 13.91 -13.63
C TYR A 310 -20.14 12.47 -14.13
N ARG A 311 -20.68 12.24 -15.34
CA ARG A 311 -20.76 10.90 -15.94
C ARG A 311 -19.37 10.30 -16.18
N THR A 312 -18.43 11.09 -16.71
CA THR A 312 -17.03 10.67 -16.89
C THR A 312 -16.40 10.28 -15.55
N SER A 313 -16.60 11.10 -14.52
CA SER A 313 -16.09 10.82 -13.17
C SER A 313 -16.67 9.53 -12.57
N GLN A 314 -17.95 9.20 -12.82
CA GLN A 314 -18.54 7.93 -12.37
C GLN A 314 -17.91 6.70 -13.04
N ILE A 315 -17.42 6.84 -14.28
CA ILE A 315 -16.73 5.76 -14.99
C ILE A 315 -15.31 5.63 -14.44
N ILE A 316 -14.56 6.73 -14.41
CA ILE A 316 -13.14 6.73 -14.04
C ILE A 316 -12.92 6.34 -12.58
N ARG A 317 -13.80 6.75 -11.65
CA ARG A 317 -13.63 6.45 -10.22
C ARG A 317 -13.47 4.96 -9.93
N LYS A 318 -14.04 4.08 -10.77
CA LYS A 318 -13.93 2.63 -10.62
C LYS A 318 -12.50 2.11 -10.75
N ARG A 319 -11.59 2.87 -11.40
CA ARG A 319 -10.15 2.53 -11.47
C ARG A 319 -9.48 2.50 -10.10
N ILE A 320 -10.07 3.14 -9.09
CA ILE A 320 -9.55 3.10 -7.72
C ILE A 320 -9.52 1.66 -7.16
N GLU A 321 -10.49 0.84 -7.57
CA GLU A 321 -10.60 -0.57 -7.17
C GLU A 321 -9.45 -1.42 -7.72
N GLU A 322 -8.80 -1.01 -8.82
CA GLU A 322 -7.63 -1.70 -9.33
C GLU A 322 -6.45 -1.60 -8.33
N HIS A 323 -6.30 -0.48 -7.61
CA HIS A 323 -5.29 -0.34 -6.56
C HIS A 323 -5.59 -1.21 -5.35
N PHE A 324 -6.85 -1.26 -4.91
CA PHE A 324 -7.26 -2.14 -3.82
C PHE A 324 -7.18 -3.62 -4.20
N GLY A 325 -7.59 -3.98 -5.41
CA GLY A 325 -7.49 -5.33 -5.95
C GLY A 325 -6.04 -5.79 -6.00
N TRP A 326 -5.15 -4.98 -6.59
CA TRP A 326 -3.72 -5.25 -6.63
C TRP A 326 -3.10 -5.30 -5.23
N GLY A 327 -3.41 -4.33 -4.36
CA GLY A 327 -2.91 -4.32 -2.99
C GLY A 327 -3.35 -5.53 -2.17
N LYS A 328 -4.59 -6.02 -2.34
CA LYS A 328 -5.09 -7.19 -1.62
C LYS A 328 -4.56 -8.53 -2.14
N THR A 329 -4.13 -8.58 -3.40
CA THR A 329 -3.65 -9.81 -4.05
C THR A 329 -2.12 -9.90 -4.03
N VAL A 330 -1.45 -8.80 -4.36
CA VAL A 330 0.02 -8.68 -4.44
C VAL A 330 0.56 -7.96 -3.22
N GLY A 331 0.04 -6.77 -2.92
CA GLY A 331 0.59 -5.90 -1.87
C GLY A 331 0.35 -6.33 -0.42
N ARG A 332 -0.32 -7.46 -0.19
CA ARG A 332 -0.60 -8.06 1.13
C ARG A 332 -1.39 -7.20 2.11
N ILE A 333 -2.14 -6.20 1.64
CA ILE A 333 -3.02 -5.38 2.50
C ILE A 333 -4.39 -6.02 2.78
N ARG A 334 -4.67 -7.24 2.27
CA ARG A 334 -5.89 -7.99 2.62
C ARG A 334 -5.92 -8.31 4.11
N GLN A 335 -4.80 -8.81 4.62
CA GLN A 335 -4.60 -9.09 6.04
C GLN A 335 -3.20 -8.65 6.43
N THR A 336 -3.11 -7.64 7.29
CA THR A 336 -1.83 -7.05 7.69
C THR A 336 -1.13 -7.90 8.75
N VAL A 337 0.18 -8.09 8.59
CA VAL A 337 1.05 -8.70 9.61
C VAL A 337 1.59 -7.68 10.61
N TYR A 338 1.36 -6.39 10.36
CA TYR A 338 1.75 -5.29 11.23
C TYR A 338 0.67 -5.02 12.27
N ARG A 339 1.08 -4.50 13.43
CA ARG A 339 0.21 -4.11 14.55
C ARG A 339 0.38 -2.63 14.84
N GLY A 340 -0.71 -1.98 15.25
CA GLY A 340 -0.76 -0.54 15.47
C GLY A 340 -0.91 0.27 14.18
N ILE A 341 -1.71 1.33 14.25
CA ILE A 341 -2.13 2.15 13.12
C ILE A 341 -0.95 2.75 12.36
N LYS A 342 0.10 3.21 13.06
CA LYS A 342 1.29 3.81 12.43
C LYS A 342 1.99 2.83 11.48
N ARG A 343 2.19 1.57 11.92
CA ARG A 343 2.88 0.55 11.11
C ARG A 343 2.01 0.08 9.95
N VAL A 344 0.69 -0.07 10.19
CA VAL A 344 -0.27 -0.44 9.15
C VAL A 344 -0.38 0.66 8.08
N ASP A 345 -0.43 1.93 8.50
CA ASP A 345 -0.44 3.10 7.62
C ASP A 345 0.78 3.15 6.70
N GLN A 346 1.97 3.03 7.27
CA GLN A 346 3.20 3.04 6.48
C GLN A 346 3.27 1.87 5.50
N HIS A 347 2.86 0.66 5.90
CA HIS A 347 2.80 -0.47 4.98
C HIS A 347 1.77 -0.27 3.86
N PHE A 348 0.61 0.32 4.18
CA PHE A 348 -0.42 0.65 3.22
C PHE A 348 0.08 1.69 2.21
N LYS A 349 0.73 2.76 2.68
CA LYS A 349 1.36 3.78 1.83
C LYS A 349 2.43 3.18 0.94
N LEU A 350 3.34 2.36 1.48
CA LEU A 350 4.35 1.65 0.68
C LEU A 350 3.70 0.83 -0.43
N THR A 351 2.58 0.16 -0.13
CA THR A 351 1.83 -0.61 -1.12
C THR A 351 1.22 0.30 -2.20
N MET A 352 0.68 1.46 -1.84
CA MET A 352 0.14 2.41 -2.81
C MET A 352 1.25 3.00 -3.70
N VAL A 353 2.42 3.31 -3.15
CA VAL A 353 3.60 3.73 -3.94
C VAL A 353 4.02 2.64 -4.90
N ALA A 354 4.12 1.40 -4.44
CA ALA A 354 4.48 0.26 -5.30
C ALA A 354 3.48 0.08 -6.45
N SER A 355 2.18 0.25 -6.17
CA SER A 355 1.12 0.24 -7.19
C SER A 355 1.31 1.37 -8.21
N ASN A 356 1.61 2.59 -7.75
CA ASN A 356 1.90 3.73 -8.61
C ASN A 356 3.13 3.50 -9.48
N LEU A 357 4.24 3.03 -8.90
CA LEU A 357 5.47 2.70 -9.64
C LEU A 357 5.20 1.68 -10.75
N THR A 358 4.40 0.65 -10.46
CA THR A 358 4.00 -0.36 -11.45
C THR A 358 3.19 0.24 -12.60
N ARG A 359 2.31 1.20 -12.31
CA ARG A 359 1.54 1.93 -13.34
C ARG A 359 2.42 2.87 -14.15
N MET A 360 3.22 3.70 -13.47
CA MET A 360 4.13 4.67 -14.08
C MET A 360 5.11 3.98 -15.03
N ALA A 361 5.64 2.81 -14.65
CA ALA A 361 6.54 2.01 -15.48
C ALA A 361 5.92 1.55 -16.81
N ARG A 362 4.58 1.50 -16.91
CA ARG A 362 3.83 1.11 -18.12
C ARG A 362 3.35 2.30 -18.94
N MET A 363 3.54 3.53 -18.44
CA MET A 363 3.11 4.75 -19.13
C MET A 363 4.16 5.16 -20.18
N PRO A 364 3.74 5.46 -21.43
CA PRO A 364 4.65 5.92 -22.47
C PRO A 364 5.40 7.20 -22.06
N GLY A 365 6.69 7.30 -22.43
CA GLY A 365 7.52 8.49 -22.18
C GLY A 365 7.99 8.68 -20.74
N VAL A 366 7.60 7.80 -19.81
CA VAL A 366 8.03 7.89 -18.42
C VAL A 366 9.47 7.40 -18.26
N VAL A 367 9.87 6.31 -18.91
CA VAL A 367 11.25 5.79 -18.83
C VAL A 367 11.93 5.98 -20.19
N PRO A 368 13.20 6.44 -20.25
CA PRO A 368 13.89 6.64 -21.52
C PRO A 368 13.84 5.38 -22.39
N GLN A 369 13.41 5.53 -23.66
CA GLN A 369 13.51 4.46 -24.64
C GLN A 369 15.00 4.18 -24.89
N GLY A 370 15.49 3.05 -24.40
CA GLY A 370 16.91 2.67 -24.46
C GLY A 370 17.37 1.69 -23.39
N ALA A 371 16.60 1.47 -22.31
CA ALA A 371 16.86 0.43 -21.32
C ALA A 371 16.22 -0.93 -21.66
N ALA A 372 15.53 -1.02 -22.82
CA ALA A 372 14.87 -2.21 -23.34
C ALA A 372 15.21 -2.34 -24.83
N ARG A 373 16.43 -2.78 -25.13
CA ARG A 373 16.79 -3.41 -26.40
C ARG A 373 17.80 -4.50 -26.14
#